data_AF-A0A5D0RV34-F1
#
_entry.id   AF-A0A5D0RV34-F1
#
_cell.length_a   1.000
_cell.length_b   1.000
_cell.length_c   1.000
_cell.angle_alpha   90.00
_cell.angle_beta   90.00
_cell.angle_gamma   90.00
#
_symmetry.space_group_name_H-M   'P 1'
#
loop_
_entity.id
_entity.type
_entity.pdbx_description
1 polymer ?
#
loop_
_entity_poly.entity_id
_entity_poly.type
_entity_poly.pdbx_seq_one_letter_code
_entity_poly.pdbx_strand_id
1 'polypeptide(L)' 'MAQIVSGNLKVGVTKACFYDPAINRTYADMATHYGTAVVPARPHKPKDKAKVEAAVLLVERWILARLRNQ' A
#
# COMPACT_ATOMS: atom_id res chain seq x y z
N MET A 1 -11.94 12.80 -6.51
CA MET A 1 -10.95 11.74 -6.76
C MET A 1 -10.25 11.39 -5.46
N ALA A 2 -10.19 10.11 -5.10
CA ALA A 2 -9.48 9.64 -3.92
C ALA A 2 -8.10 9.09 -4.32
N GLN A 3 -7.08 9.30 -3.49
CA GLN A 3 -5.72 8.82 -3.74
C GLN A 3 -5.41 7.64 -2.82
N ILE A 4 -4.91 6.55 -3.41
CA ILE A 4 -4.49 5.35 -2.69
C ILE A 4 -2.97 5.25 -2.79
N VAL A 5 -2.30 5.09 -1.65
CA VAL A 5 -0.87 4.84 -1.60
C VAL A 5 -0.63 3.35 -1.41
N SER A 6 -0.02 2.70 -2.40
CA SER A 6 0.28 1.27 -2.38
C SER A 6 1.77 1.00 -2.16
N GLY A 7 2.12 -0.21 -1.73
CA GLY A 7 3.52 -0.64 -1.71
C GLY A 7 4.08 -0.78 -3.14
N ASN A 8 5.38 -0.57 -3.31
CA ASN A 8 6.06 -0.75 -4.61
C ASN A 8 6.41 -2.22 -4.90
N LEU A 9 5.43 -3.10 -4.78
CA LEU A 9 5.60 -4.53 -5.06
C LEU A 9 5.50 -4.76 -6.58
N LYS A 10 6.41 -5.55 -7.15
CA LYS A 10 6.41 -5.90 -8.59
C LYS A 10 5.10 -6.53 -9.09
N VAL A 11 4.28 -7.07 -8.19
CA VAL A 11 2.95 -7.64 -8.50
C VAL A 11 1.90 -6.56 -8.82
N GLY A 12 1.99 -5.38 -8.18
CA GLY A 12 1.06 -4.27 -8.36
C GLY A 12 1.63 -3.12 -9.17
N VAL A 13 2.96 -2.97 -9.19
CA VAL A 13 3.67 -1.85 -9.82
C VAL A 13 4.70 -2.40 -10.81
N THR A 14 4.44 -2.19 -12.09
CA THR A 14 5.34 -2.56 -13.19
C THR A 14 6.45 -1.53 -13.36
N LYS A 15 6.13 -0.24 -13.19
CA LYS A 15 7.12 0.86 -13.16
C LYS A 15 6.67 1.92 -12.16
N ALA A 16 7.46 2.13 -11.11
CA ALA A 16 7.21 3.21 -10.17
C ALA A 16 7.58 4.56 -10.80
N CYS A 17 6.64 5.49 -10.85
CA CYS A 17 6.85 6.88 -11.25
C CYS A 17 5.92 7.76 -10.42
N PHE A 18 6.36 8.98 -10.12
CA PHE A 18 5.57 9.91 -9.31
C PHE A 18 4.43 10.56 -10.11
N TYR A 19 4.61 10.68 -11.43
CA TYR A 19 3.68 11.34 -12.35
C TYR A 19 2.85 10.35 -13.16
N ASP A 20 3.44 9.23 -13.58
CA ASP A 20 2.78 8.21 -14.39
C ASP A 20 3.25 6.78 -14.00
N PRO A 21 2.85 6.28 -12.82
CA PRO A 21 3.20 4.93 -12.41
C PRO A 21 2.49 3.91 -13.31
N ALA A 22 3.27 3.05 -13.96
CA ALA A 22 2.70 1.89 -14.66
C ALA A 22 2.31 0.84 -13.61
N ILE A 23 1.01 0.80 -13.31
CA ILE A 23 0.40 -0.20 -12.44
C ILE A 23 -0.11 -1.39 -13.26
N ASN A 24 -0.16 -2.56 -12.63
CA ASN A 24 -0.68 -3.77 -13.28
C ASN A 24 -2.13 -3.52 -13.76
N ARG A 25 -2.52 -4.14 -14.89
CA ARG A 25 -3.86 -4.02 -15.50
C ARG A 25 -4.98 -4.17 -14.48
N THR A 26 -4.91 -5.16 -13.58
CA THR A 26 -5.94 -5.35 -12.55
C THR A 26 -6.04 -4.18 -11.58
N TYR A 27 -4.90 -3.57 -11.22
CA TYR A 27 -4.87 -2.36 -10.38
C TYR A 27 -5.37 -1.12 -11.14
N ALA A 28 -5.09 -1.03 -12.45
CA ALA A 28 -5.61 0.02 -13.30
C ALA A 28 -7.14 -0.06 -13.45
N ASP A 29 -7.68 -1.25 -13.74
CA ASP A 29 -9.12 -1.47 -13.86
C ASP A 29 -9.86 -1.13 -12.56
N MET A 30 -9.29 -1.52 -11.41
CA MET A 30 -9.79 -1.13 -10.09
C MET A 30 -9.74 0.40 -9.88
N ALA A 31 -8.61 1.03 -10.21
CA ALA A 31 -8.42 2.46 -10.05
C ALA A 31 -9.45 3.26 -10.87
N THR A 32 -9.68 2.86 -12.12
CA THR A 32 -10.68 3.45 -13.01
C THR A 32 -12.11 3.22 -12.50
N HIS A 33 -12.44 2.01 -12.06
CA HIS A 33 -13.77 1.68 -11.56
C HIS A 33 -14.16 2.52 -10.33
N TYR A 34 -13.23 2.70 -9.40
CA TYR A 34 -13.48 3.47 -8.17
C TYR A 34 -13.15 4.97 -8.30
N GLY A 35 -12.74 5.46 -9.48
CA GLY A 35 -12.34 6.86 -9.68
C GLY A 35 -11.20 7.29 -8.74
N THR A 36 -10.25 6.37 -8.51
CA THR A 36 -9.13 6.55 -7.59
C THR A 36 -7.80 6.60 -8.33
N ALA A 37 -6.83 7.36 -7.79
CA ALA A 37 -5.46 7.39 -8.29
C ALA A 37 -4.57 6.51 -7.40
N VAL A 38 -3.88 5.53 -7.97
CA VAL A 38 -2.93 4.67 -7.26
C VAL A 38 -1.53 5.23 -7.42
N VAL A 39 -0.90 5.64 -6.32
CA VAL A 39 0.47 6.17 -6.31
C VAL A 39 1.35 5.27 -5.44
N PRO A 40 2.36 4.61 -6.01
CA PRO A 40 3.20 3.71 -5.24
C PRO A 40 4.16 4.48 -4.31
N ALA A 41 4.35 3.96 -3.10
CA ALA A 41 5.32 4.48 -2.14
C ALA A 41 6.75 4.37 -2.69
N ARG A 42 7.62 5.33 -2.37
CA ARG A 42 9.01 5.30 -2.88
C ARG A 42 9.80 4.14 -2.24
N PRO A 43 10.71 3.50 -2.99
CA PRO A 43 11.64 2.52 -2.44
C PRO A 43 12.39 3.09 -1.23
N HIS A 44 12.53 2.30 -0.16
CA HIS A 44 13.26 2.67 1.06
C HIS A 44 12.71 3.93 1.78
N LYS A 45 11.46 4.31 1.54
CA LYS A 45 10.78 5.42 2.23
C LYS A 45 9.53 4.91 2.97
N PRO A 46 9.70 4.29 4.16
CA PRO A 46 8.58 3.71 4.92
C PRO A 46 7.51 4.73 5.35
N LYS A 47 7.90 6.01 5.51
CA LYS A 47 6.98 7.09 5.89
C LYS A 47 5.88 7.36 4.84
N ASP A 48 6.10 7.03 3.57
CA ASP A 48 5.13 7.24 2.50
C ASP A 48 3.88 6.34 2.69
N LYS A 49 4.03 5.21 3.39
CA LYS A 49 2.95 4.27 3.73
C LYS A 49 2.71 4.16 5.24
N ALA A 50 2.89 5.26 5.98
CA ALA A 50 2.81 5.28 7.44
C ALA A 50 1.51 4.67 8.01
N LYS A 51 0.36 4.87 7.34
CA LYS A 51 -0.92 4.28 7.76
C LYS A 51 -0.90 2.75 7.74
N VAL A 52 -0.27 2.15 6.74
CA VAL A 52 -0.14 0.69 6.61
C VAL A 52 0.76 0.15 7.71
N GLU A 53 1.93 0.76 7.92
CA GLU A 53 2.88 0.35 8.97
C GLU A 53 2.26 0.45 10.37
N ALA A 54 1.51 1.52 10.65
CA ALA A 54 0.80 1.68 11.92
C ALA A 54 -0.27 0.60 12.13
N ALA A 55 -1.01 0.23 11.07
CA ALA A 55 -2.01 -0.83 11.15
C ALA A 55 -1.36 -2.21 11.40
N VAL A 56 -0.24 -2.51 10.73
CA VAL A 56 0.51 -3.75 10.97
C VAL A 56 0.97 -3.82 12.43
N LEU A 57 1.58 -2.75 12.94
CA LEU A 57 2.02 -2.69 14.34
C LEU A 57 0.86 -2.88 15.34
N LEU A 58 -0.32 -2.34 15.04
CA LEU A 58 -1.51 -2.51 15.87
C LEU A 58 -1.94 -3.98 15.91
N VAL A 59 -2.02 -4.63 14.74
CA VAL A 59 -2.39 -6.04 14.61
C VAL A 59 -1.37 -6.94 15.32
N GLU A 60 -0.08 -6.70 15.13
CA GLU A 60 1.00 -7.43 15.83
C GLU A 60 0.84 -7.34 17.35
N ARG A 61 0.61 -6.13 17.87
CA ARG A 61 0.39 -5.93 19.31
C ARG A 61 -0.84 -6.67 19.81
N TRP A 62 -1.93 -6.70 19.04
CA TRP A 62 -3.14 -7.42 19.42
C TRP A 62 -2.90 -8.93 19.49
N ILE A 63 -2.21 -9.49 18.48
CA ILE A 63 -1.88 -10.91 18.43
C ILE A 63 -0.94 -11.28 19.59
N LEU A 64 0.17 -10.56 19.76
CA LEU A 64 1.14 -10.82 20.82
C LEU A 64 0.52 -10.65 22.21
N ALA A 65 -0.32 -9.62 22.42
CA ALA A 65 -1.02 -9.44 23.69
C ALA A 65 -1.97 -10.61 24.00
N ARG A 66 -2.54 -11.25 22.97
CA ARG A 66 -3.42 -12.42 23.15
C ARG A 66 -2.66 -13.71 23.42
N LEU A 67 -1.45 -13.84 22.88
CA LEU A 67 -0.57 -15.01 23.01
C LEU A 67 0.37 -14.95 24.22
N ARG A 68 0.59 -13.78 24.84
CA ARG A 68 1.57 -13.59 25.95
C ARG A 68 1.36 -14.45 27.20
N ASN A 69 0.17 -15.04 27.35
CA ASN A 69 -0.23 -15.85 28.51
C ASN A 69 -0.56 -17.30 28.12
N GLN A 70 -0.06 -17.75 26.97
CA GLN A 70 -0.01 -19.17 26.59
C GLN A 70 1.43 -19.66 26.72
#